data_AF-A0A9D4LE65-F1
#
_entry.id   AF-A0A9D4LE65-F1
#
_cell.length_a   1.000
_cell.length_b   1.000
_cell.length_c   1.000
_cell.angle_alpha   90.00
_cell.angle_beta   90.00
_cell.angle_gamma   90.00
#
_symmetry.space_group_name_H-M   'P 1'
#
loop_
_entity.id
_entity.type
_entity.pdbx_description
1 polymer ?
#
loop_
_entity_poly.entity_id
_entity_poly.type
_entity_poly.pdbx_seq_one_letter_code
_entity_poly.pdbx_strand_id
1 'polypeptide(L)'
;MKINVDGLLVYFPYEYIYPEQYMYMLELKKTLDAKGHCVLEMPSGTGKTVSLLSLVVAYIKNNPNDVNKMIYCSRTIPELEKACFYCFILLM
;
A
#
# COMPACT_ATOMS: atom_id res chain seq x y z
N MET A 1 -3.02 -11.99 6.01
CA MET A 1 -4.49 -11.89 5.87
C MET A 1 -4.86 -11.35 4.49
N LYS A 2 -6.02 -11.75 3.92
CA LYS A 2 -6.57 -11.15 2.68
C LYS A 2 -7.70 -10.20 3.03
N ILE A 3 -7.66 -8.98 2.50
CA ILE A 3 -8.61 -7.91 2.77
C ILE A 3 -9.21 -7.45 1.45
N ASN A 4 -10.51 -7.24 1.40
CA ASN A 4 -11.16 -6.64 0.24
C ASN A 4 -11.23 -5.13 0.44
N VAL A 5 -10.53 -4.37 -0.41
CA VAL A 5 -10.57 -2.89 -0.43
C VAL A 5 -11.29 -2.48 -1.70
N ASP A 6 -12.59 -2.22 -1.59
CA ASP A 6 -13.44 -1.72 -2.69
C ASP A 6 -13.32 -2.56 -3.98
N GLY A 7 -13.40 -3.89 -3.84
CA GLY A 7 -13.30 -4.85 -4.94
C GLY A 7 -11.88 -5.32 -5.27
N LEU A 8 -10.85 -4.72 -4.68
CA LEU A 8 -9.46 -5.16 -4.82
C LEU A 8 -9.07 -6.09 -3.67
N LEU A 9 -8.62 -7.30 -3.98
CA LEU A 9 -8.12 -8.23 -2.99
C LEU A 9 -6.66 -7.90 -2.62
N VAL A 10 -6.47 -7.36 -1.43
CA VAL A 10 -5.17 -6.92 -0.90
C VAL A 10 -4.61 -7.96 0.07
N TYR A 11 -3.35 -8.33 -0.11
CA TYR A 11 -2.62 -9.14 0.86
C TYR A 11 -1.99 -8.24 1.93
N PHE A 12 -2.37 -8.47 3.18
CA PHE A 12 -1.86 -7.74 4.33
C PHE A 12 -1.01 -8.69 5.21
N PRO A 13 0.23 -8.34 5.56
CA PRO A 13 1.17 -9.29 6.17
C PRO A 13 0.91 -9.52 7.67
N TYR A 14 -0.06 -8.82 8.26
CA TYR A 14 -0.45 -8.98 9.66
C TYR A 14 -1.82 -9.66 9.79
N GLU A 15 -2.09 -10.21 10.97
CA GLU A 15 -3.36 -10.87 11.30
C GLU A 15 -4.50 -9.88 11.58
N TYR A 16 -4.14 -8.64 11.95
CA TYR A 16 -5.08 -7.58 12.29
C TYR A 16 -4.79 -6.32 11.48
N ILE A 17 -5.85 -5.62 11.09
CA ILE A 17 -5.80 -4.32 10.42
C ILE A 17 -6.59 -3.30 11.25
N TYR A 18 -6.01 -2.10 11.41
CA TYR A 18 -6.70 -0.99 12.06
C TYR A 18 -7.70 -0.32 11.10
N PRO A 19 -8.85 0.17 11.59
CA PRO A 19 -9.82 0.90 10.76
C PRO A 19 -9.20 2.06 9.97
N GLU A 20 -8.26 2.79 10.57
CA GLU A 20 -7.56 3.91 9.95
C GLU A 20 -6.66 3.46 8.79
N GLN A 21 -6.04 2.29 8.89
CA GLN A 21 -5.27 1.68 7.81
C GLN A 21 -6.17 1.28 6.64
N TYR A 22 -7.37 0.77 6.94
CA TYR A 22 -8.34 0.42 5.91
C TYR A 22 -8.84 1.68 5.17
N MET A 23 -9.20 2.72 5.92
CA MET A 23 -9.61 4.01 5.34
C MET A 23 -8.51 4.64 4.49
N TYR A 24 -7.26 4.58 4.94
CA TYR A 24 -6.11 5.04 4.17
C TYR A 24 -5.99 4.30 2.82
N MET A 25 -6.12 2.98 2.82
CA MET A 25 -6.07 2.19 1.59
C MET A 25 -7.25 2.50 0.66
N LEU A 26 -8.45 2.73 1.21
CA LEU A 26 -9.63 3.08 0.44
C LEU A 26 -9.42 4.40 -0.33
N GLU A 27 -8.95 5.46 0.35
CA GLU A 27 -8.70 6.76 -0.29
C GLU A 27 -7.53 6.73 -1.28
N LEU A 28 -6.48 5.96 -0.96
CA LEU A 28 -5.38 5.75 -1.90
C LEU A 28 -5.86 5.02 -3.17
N LYS A 29 -6.70 4.00 -3.04
CA LYS A 29 -7.26 3.25 -4.18
C LYS A 29 -8.09 4.16 -5.08
N LYS A 30 -9.00 4.97 -4.51
CA LYS A 30 -9.79 5.95 -5.27
C LYS A 30 -8.91 6.90 -6.08
N THR A 31 -7.78 7.33 -5.50
CA THR A 31 -6.84 8.20 -6.21
C THR A 31 -6.15 7.49 -7.37
N LEU A 32 -5.74 6.23 -7.17
CA LEU A 32 -5.13 5.41 -8.22
C LEU A 32 -6.11 5.15 -9.36
N ASP A 33 -7.36 4.81 -9.05
CA ASP A 33 -8.44 4.60 -10.02
C ASP A 33 -8.70 5.89 -10.84
N ALA A 34 -8.67 7.05 -10.19
CA ALA A 34 -8.81 8.36 -10.83
C ALA A 34 -7.56 8.82 -11.62
N LYS A 35 -6.44 8.07 -11.55
CA LYS A 35 -5.14 8.43 -12.15
C LYS A 35 -4.65 9.84 -11.75
N GLY A 36 -4.98 10.25 -10.52
CA GLY A 36 -4.70 11.59 -9.99
C GLY A 36 -3.56 11.63 -8.97
N HIS A 37 -3.37 12.81 -8.37
CA HIS A 37 -2.46 13.01 -7.24
C HIS A 37 -3.27 13.17 -5.96
N CYS A 38 -2.76 12.65 -4.84
CA CYS A 38 -3.36 12.86 -3.52
C CYS A 38 -2.29 13.25 -2.50
N VAL A 39 -2.75 13.90 -1.44
CA VAL A 39 -1.99 14.11 -0.21
C VAL A 39 -2.70 13.31 0.87
N LEU A 40 -1.99 12.34 1.45
CA LEU A 40 -2.53 11.48 2.50
C LEU A 40 -1.72 11.68 3.78
N GLU A 41 -2.41 12.05 4.85
CA GLU A 41 -1.82 12.17 6.17
C GLU A 41 -2.13 10.93 7.00
N MET A 42 -1.13 10.42 7.70
CA MET A 42 -1.28 9.30 8.61
C MET A 42 -0.34 9.48 9.81
N PRO A 43 -0.81 9.34 11.06
CA PRO A 43 0.01 9.54 12.25
C PRO A 43 1.15 8.52 12.32
N SER A 44 2.26 8.90 12.97
CA SER A 44 3.43 8.04 13.12
C SER A 44 3.11 6.78 13.94
N GLY A 45 3.69 5.64 13.54
CA GLY A 45 3.55 4.37 14.26
C GLY A 45 2.35 3.52 13.86
N THR A 46 1.49 3.99 12.96
CA THR A 46 0.24 3.29 12.55
C THR A 46 0.40 2.38 11.32
N GLY A 47 1.63 2.04 10.93
CA GLY A 47 1.86 1.11 9.81
C GLY A 47 1.59 1.68 8.41
N LYS A 48 1.66 3.01 8.22
CA LYS A 48 1.46 3.66 6.91
C LYS A 48 2.21 3.00 5.74
N THR A 49 3.46 2.59 5.98
CA THR A 49 4.32 2.02 4.93
C THR A 49 3.81 0.65 4.49
N VAL A 50 3.38 -0.20 5.41
CA VAL A 50 2.85 -1.52 5.05
C VAL A 50 1.52 -1.40 4.34
N SER A 51 0.61 -0.54 4.81
CA SER A 51 -0.69 -0.32 4.16
C SER A 51 -0.55 0.23 2.75
N LEU A 52 0.36 1.19 2.53
CA LEU A 52 0.66 1.74 1.22
C LEU A 52 1.23 0.66 0.28
N LEU A 53 2.26 -0.07 0.71
CA LEU A 53 2.89 -1.10 -0.13
C LEU A 53 1.94 -2.25 -0.45
N SER A 54 1.17 -2.73 0.54
CA SER A 54 0.18 -3.79 0.35
C SER A 54 -0.83 -3.44 -0.74
N LEU A 55 -1.38 -2.22 -0.71
CA LEU A 55 -2.37 -1.80 -1.70
C LEU A 55 -1.74 -1.65 -3.08
N VAL A 56 -0.60 -0.97 -3.19
CA VAL A 56 0.02 -0.68 -4.50
C VAL A 56 0.46 -1.97 -5.19
N VAL A 57 1.03 -2.93 -4.45
CA VAL A 57 1.42 -4.24 -5.02
C VAL A 57 0.19 -5.01 -5.51
N ALA A 58 -0.90 -5.01 -4.74
CA ALA A 58 -2.15 -5.65 -5.16
C ALA A 58 -2.74 -4.97 -6.41
N TYR A 59 -2.68 -3.64 -6.47
CA TYR A 59 -3.17 -2.85 -7.59
C TYR A 59 -2.41 -3.15 -8.88
N ILE A 60 -1.07 -3.19 -8.82
CA ILE A 60 -0.20 -3.52 -9.96
C ILE A 60 -0.47 -4.95 -10.45
N LYS A 61 -0.62 -5.92 -9.53
CA LYS A 61 -0.93 -7.31 -9.89
C LYS A 61 -2.27 -7.45 -10.62
N ASN A 62 -3.27 -6.65 -10.25
CA ASN A 62 -4.59 -6.69 -10.88
C ASN A 62 -4.67 -5.87 -12.18
N ASN A 63 -3.88 -4.79 -12.29
CA ASN A 63 -3.89 -3.89 -13.44
C ASN A 63 -2.50 -3.75 -14.11
N PRO A 64 -1.89 -4.84 -14.61
CA PRO A 64 -0.52 -4.81 -15.13
C PRO A 64 -0.35 -3.94 -16.37
N ASN A 65 -1.43 -3.67 -17.11
CA ASN A 65 -1.40 -2.84 -18.32
C ASN A 65 -1.43 -1.33 -18.02
N ASP A 66 -2.02 -0.92 -16.89
CA ASP A 66 -2.12 0.49 -16.50
C ASP A 66 -0.94 0.94 -15.65
N VAL A 67 -0.53 0.12 -14.67
CA VAL A 67 0.55 0.46 -13.74
C VAL A 67 1.48 -0.74 -13.59
N ASN A 68 2.72 -0.57 -14.04
CA ASN A 68 3.74 -1.64 -14.01
C ASN A 68 4.93 -1.31 -13.09
N LYS A 69 5.03 -0.08 -12.59
CA LYS A 69 6.17 0.39 -11.81
C LYS A 69 5.72 1.27 -10.66
N MET A 70 6.23 0.99 -9.47
CA MET A 70 6.12 1.83 -8.29
C MET A 70 7.46 2.50 -8.00
N ILE A 71 7.45 3.80 -7.73
CA ILE A 71 8.62 4.54 -7.24
C ILE A 71 8.31 4.97 -5.81
N TYR A 72 9.11 4.50 -4.86
CA TYR A 72 8.98 4.84 -3.45
C TYR A 72 10.18 5.68 -3.01
N CYS A 73 9.92 6.90 -2.55
CA CYS A 73 10.95 7.83 -2.08
C CYS A 73 10.83 8.00 -0.57
N SER A 74 11.95 7.85 0.15
CA SER A 74 12.04 8.06 1.59
C SER A 74 13.25 8.94 1.91
N ARG A 75 13.23 9.56 3.10
CA ARG A 75 14.27 10.47 3.58
C ARG A 75 15.48 9.76 4.14
N THR A 76 15.32 8.55 4.69
CA THR A 76 16.39 7.85 5.42
C THR A 76 16.59 6.42 4.92
N ILE A 77 17.83 5.93 4.99
CA ILE A 77 18.18 4.57 4.56
C ILE A 77 17.44 3.48 5.38
N PRO A 78 17.31 3.58 6.72
CA PRO A 78 16.60 2.55 7.50
C PRO A 78 15.11 2.43 7.15
N GLU A 79 14.47 3.51 6.72
CA GLU A 79 13.09 3.47 6.20
C GLU A 79 13.02 2.74 4.86
N LEU A 80 14.02 2.93 4.00
CA LEU A 80 14.12 2.24 2.71
C LEU A 80 14.34 0.74 2.89
N GLU A 81 15.22 0.34 3.81
CA GLU A 81 15.46 -1.07 4.15
C GLU A 81 14.17 -1.75 4.65
N LYS A 82 13.40 -1.06 5.51
CA LYS A 82 12.08 -1.54 5.97
C LYS A 82 11.10 -1.69 4.80
N ALA A 83 11.04 -0.70 3.90
CA ALA A 83 10.16 -0.76 2.73
C ALA A 83 10.52 -1.95 1.81
N CYS A 84 11.81 -2.16 1.56
CA CYS A 84 12.31 -3.33 0.81
C CYS A 84 11.91 -4.65 1.50
N PHE A 85 12.06 -4.73 2.82
CA PHE A 85 11.66 -5.91 3.60
C PHE A 85 10.16 -6.21 3.46
N TYR A 86 9.29 -5.21 3.59
CA TYR A 86 7.85 -5.39 3.39
C TYR A 86 7.51 -5.79 1.95
N CYS A 87 8.15 -5.16 0.97
CA CYS A 87 7.95 -5.51 -0.43
C CYS A 87 8.31 -6.98 -0.70
N PHE A 88 9.42 -7.45 -0.13
CA PHE A 88 9.82 -8.85 -0.22
C PHE A 88 8.75 -9.79 0.37
N ILE A 89 8.24 -9.49 1.57
CA ILE A 89 7.17 -10.28 2.21
C ILE A 89 5.89 -10.32 1.35
N LEU A 90 5.53 -9.22 0.70
CA LEU A 90 4.31 -9.14 -0.12
C LEU A 90 4.42 -9.86 -1.48
N LEU A 91 5.64 -10.17 -1.91
CA LEU A 91 5.92 -10.87 -3.16
C LEU A 91 6.05 -12.39 -2.98
N MET A 92 6.31 -12.85 -1.76
CA MET A 92 6.29 -14.27 -1.39
C MET A 92 4.86 -14.79 -1.23
#